data_AF-A0A5J6Q115-F1
#
_entry.id   AF-A0A5J6Q115-F1
#
_cell.length_a   1.000
_cell.length_b   1.000
_cell.length_c   1.000
_cell.angle_alpha   90.00
_cell.angle_beta   90.00
_cell.angle_gamma   90.00
#
_symmetry.space_group_name_H-M   'P 1'
#
loop_
_entity.id
_entity.type
_entity.pdbx_description
1 polymer ?
#
loop_
_entity_poly.entity_id
_entity_poly.type
_entity_poly.pdbx_seq_one_letter_code
_entity_poly.pdbx_strand_id
1 'polypeptide(L)'
;MAHRSPSLTAAEPLQPADHAPPERLTIWVSRIGRSCLVCAVAGASDPPASEEGTGAGGSGAPPPPGPPSISAPSSRIPRSGNANLAIVLIALGLLATAAGIAVNFLSARSRDAVINAVPIHVSAPIEGVVERIDVQPGSLVQAGAVIARVRNPVAPRDAIKTLQTALQTATSRVTDLEEQEGLQQQRLTRLRSDREQQLALESERDRQEIRETEAALQRTGQALAFARRDAERQRFLFEQGAVAGNVVDRAYTEVEQRQHELDGLRSRRAAQNAVLRASEGNLSLRHNRSGFDPSVRLQEEELALNRLQGDLRTERRRVSGLREQLAVAEQEWSERHEWTVRSPRTAVVWDVLAQEGDRVNGLEPLLTLIDCERRWLTTTMTEHDLNEIGVGSKARVQLVGNRRRLRGEVVSIRSGIGRLQLGEEAIRPVPINLARESEVRVRLLNDWPAPPEEFCYVGSSARVVFGS
;
A
#
# COMPACT_ATOMS: atom_id res chain seq x y z
N MET A 1 -8.24 30.06 57.73
CA MET A 1 -6.83 29.79 58.11
C MET A 1 -6.16 29.13 56.91
N ALA A 2 -4.94 29.42 56.46
CA ALA A 2 -4.00 30.55 56.56
C ALA A 2 -2.59 29.95 56.34
N HIS A 3 -1.86 30.38 55.31
CA HIS A 3 -0.40 30.26 55.09
C HIS A 3 0.26 28.85 55.28
N ARG A 4 1.05 28.32 54.33
CA ARG A 4 2.29 28.94 53.80
C ARG A 4 2.83 28.21 52.55
N SER A 5 3.41 28.99 51.64
CA SER A 5 4.60 28.66 50.82
C SER A 5 5.73 29.65 51.29
N PRO A 6 7.03 29.60 50.90
CA PRO A 6 7.64 29.21 49.61
C PRO A 6 8.69 28.05 49.81
N SER A 7 9.79 27.82 49.06
CA SER A 7 10.47 28.54 47.96
C SER A 7 11.35 27.66 47.07
N LEU A 8 11.21 27.84 45.75
CA LEU A 8 12.27 28.07 44.73
C LEU A 8 13.67 27.44 44.87
N THR A 9 14.03 26.64 43.85
CA THR A 9 15.33 26.72 43.15
C THR A 9 15.09 26.53 41.63
N ALA A 10 15.87 27.20 40.79
CA ALA A 10 15.91 26.99 39.32
C ALA A 10 17.12 26.09 38.95
N ALA A 11 17.43 25.66 37.72
CA ALA A 11 16.89 25.92 36.36
C ALA A 11 17.09 24.63 35.50
N GLU A 12 17.13 24.53 34.16
CA GLU A 12 17.08 25.43 32.98
C GLU A 12 16.40 24.65 31.79
N PRO A 13 16.31 25.11 30.52
CA PRO A 13 15.27 24.66 29.57
C PRO A 13 15.69 23.59 28.53
N LEU A 14 14.67 22.97 27.91
CA LEU A 14 14.77 22.24 26.64
C LEU A 14 13.77 22.80 25.61
N GLN A 15 14.15 22.75 24.34
CA GLN A 15 13.45 23.40 23.22
C GLN A 15 12.35 22.50 22.63
N PRO A 16 11.17 23.04 22.26
CA PRO A 16 10.33 22.44 21.22
C PRO A 16 10.82 22.86 19.83
N ALA A 17 10.73 21.96 18.85
CA ALA A 17 11.08 22.23 17.45
C ALA A 17 9.81 22.42 16.60
N ASP A 18 9.47 23.67 16.26
CA ASP A 18 8.41 24.00 15.31
C ASP A 18 8.98 24.12 13.89
N HIS A 19 8.42 23.36 12.94
CA HIS A 19 8.74 23.44 11.51
C HIS A 19 7.48 23.41 10.64
N ALA A 20 6.97 24.61 10.34
CA ALA A 20 6.04 24.88 9.24
C ALA A 20 6.46 26.18 8.51
N PRO A 21 6.31 26.28 7.17
CA PRO A 21 6.98 27.33 6.40
C PRO A 21 6.15 28.61 6.18
N PRO A 22 6.78 29.79 6.07
CA PRO A 22 6.14 31.02 5.58
C PRO A 22 6.30 31.23 4.06
N GLU A 23 5.30 31.84 3.42
CA GLU A 23 5.38 32.31 2.02
C GLU A 23 6.05 33.69 1.86
N ARG A 24 6.52 33.97 0.62
CA ARG A 24 6.86 35.25 -0.06
C ARG A 24 8.34 35.34 -0.48
N LEU A 25 8.69 35.52 -1.78
CA LEU A 25 8.55 36.72 -2.64
C LEU A 25 9.28 37.94 -2.01
N THR A 26 10.23 38.67 -2.64
CA THR A 26 10.79 38.80 -4.02
C THR A 26 12.18 39.53 -3.90
N ILE A 27 13.04 39.94 -4.86
CA ILE A 27 13.12 40.12 -6.34
C ILE A 27 14.60 40.01 -6.82
N TRP A 28 14.87 39.49 -8.04
CA TRP A 28 16.02 39.87 -8.93
C TRP A 28 15.63 39.50 -10.38
N VAL A 29 15.11 40.39 -11.23
CA VAL A 29 15.76 41.49 -12.00
C VAL A 29 16.62 41.03 -13.20
N SER A 30 15.95 40.93 -14.37
CA SER A 30 16.39 41.57 -15.63
C SER A 30 15.12 41.78 -16.49
N ARG A 31 14.70 42.98 -16.89
CA ARG A 31 15.27 44.05 -17.75
C ARG A 31 14.44 44.17 -19.05
N ILE A 32 13.16 44.52 -18.91
CA ILE A 32 12.30 45.00 -20.01
C ILE A 32 12.33 46.54 -20.05
N GLY A 33 12.16 47.12 -21.24
CA GLY A 33 12.39 48.54 -21.51
C GLY A 33 11.37 49.51 -20.90
N ARG A 34 11.89 50.53 -20.21
CA ARG A 34 11.35 51.90 -20.24
C ARG A 34 11.78 52.57 -21.56
N SER A 35 11.13 53.60 -22.09
CA SER A 35 9.79 54.20 -21.89
C SER A 35 9.61 55.27 -22.98
N CYS A 36 8.39 55.52 -23.43
CA CYS A 36 7.78 56.86 -23.51
C CYS A 36 6.42 56.77 -24.20
N LEU A 37 5.41 57.40 -23.61
CA LEU A 37 4.09 57.58 -24.21
C LEU A 37 3.75 59.07 -24.10
N VAL A 38 3.71 59.77 -25.23
CA VAL A 38 3.36 61.19 -25.30
C VAL A 38 2.34 61.40 -26.43
N CYS A 39 1.29 62.11 -26.06
CA CYS A 39 0.17 62.65 -26.82
C CYS A 39 0.37 62.94 -28.31
N ALA A 40 -0.67 62.72 -29.13
CA ALA A 40 -1.54 63.80 -29.65
C ALA A 40 -2.52 63.29 -30.73
N VAL A 41 -3.63 64.00 -30.94
CA VAL A 41 -4.61 63.75 -32.01
C VAL A 41 -4.64 64.94 -32.99
N ALA A 42 -4.27 64.69 -34.24
CA ALA A 42 -4.57 65.44 -35.47
C ALA A 42 -4.06 64.59 -36.67
N GLY A 43 -4.58 64.66 -37.90
CA GLY A 43 -5.64 65.52 -38.45
C GLY A 43 -5.12 66.30 -39.67
N ALA A 44 -5.75 66.11 -40.85
CA ALA A 44 -5.34 66.67 -42.16
C ALA A 44 -4.00 66.11 -42.72
N SER A 45 -3.69 66.14 -44.03
CA SER A 45 -4.51 66.26 -45.27
C SER A 45 -3.65 65.95 -46.52
N ASP A 46 -4.31 65.43 -47.56
CA ASP A 46 -4.01 65.53 -49.01
C ASP A 46 -2.68 65.01 -49.64
N PRO A 47 -2.73 64.51 -50.90
CA PRO A 47 -1.56 64.11 -51.70
C PRO A 47 -1.05 65.24 -52.62
N PRO A 48 0.19 65.14 -53.15
CA PRO A 48 0.74 66.14 -54.08
C PRO A 48 0.20 65.99 -55.52
N ALA A 49 0.02 67.14 -56.17
CA ALA A 49 -0.22 67.31 -57.61
C ALA A 49 1.09 67.86 -58.26
N SER A 50 1.53 67.39 -59.43
CA SER A 50 1.17 67.82 -60.81
C SER A 50 2.09 68.90 -61.41
N GLU A 51 2.78 68.55 -62.48
CA GLU A 51 3.24 69.39 -63.61
C GLU A 51 3.40 68.40 -64.78
N GLU A 52 2.50 68.34 -65.77
CA GLU A 52 2.34 69.24 -66.92
C GLU A 52 3.55 69.31 -67.87
N GLY A 53 3.33 68.86 -69.11
CA GLY A 53 4.27 68.96 -70.23
C GLY A 53 3.50 68.77 -71.54
N THR A 54 3.39 69.83 -72.34
CA THR A 54 2.48 69.92 -73.48
C THR A 54 3.08 69.41 -74.80
N GLY A 55 2.23 68.81 -75.64
CA GLY A 55 2.55 68.42 -77.01
C GLY A 55 1.27 68.08 -77.78
N ALA A 56 1.09 68.63 -78.99
CA ALA A 56 -0.22 68.66 -79.67
C ALA A 56 -0.17 68.19 -81.13
N GLY A 57 -1.32 67.71 -81.62
CA GLY A 57 -1.63 67.56 -83.05
C GLY A 57 -1.52 66.13 -83.60
N GLY A 58 -2.54 65.71 -84.38
CA GLY A 58 -2.55 64.41 -85.05
C GLY A 58 -3.90 64.09 -85.70
N SER A 59 -4.05 64.41 -86.99
CA SER A 59 -5.27 64.13 -87.77
C SER A 59 -5.60 62.63 -87.84
N GLY A 60 -6.90 62.30 -87.86
CA GLY A 60 -7.39 60.92 -88.00
C GLY A 60 -7.32 60.36 -89.44
N ALA A 61 -7.58 59.05 -89.54
CA ALA A 61 -7.69 58.27 -90.79
C ALA A 61 -8.74 57.14 -90.60
N PRO A 62 -9.37 56.62 -91.68
CA PRO A 62 -10.58 55.77 -91.59
C PRO A 62 -10.29 54.27 -91.30
N PRO A 63 -11.31 53.49 -90.87
CA PRO A 63 -11.18 52.06 -90.57
C PRO A 63 -11.00 51.17 -91.82
N PRO A 64 -10.40 49.97 -91.68
CA PRO A 64 -10.18 49.03 -92.78
C PRO A 64 -11.46 48.33 -93.25
N PRO A 65 -11.53 47.89 -94.52
CA PRO A 65 -12.72 47.25 -95.10
C PRO A 65 -12.94 45.80 -94.63
N GLY A 66 -14.21 45.37 -94.64
CA GLY A 66 -14.61 44.01 -94.28
C GLY A 66 -14.33 42.96 -95.37
N PRO A 67 -14.26 41.67 -95.01
CA PRO A 67 -13.97 40.58 -95.96
C PRO A 67 -15.17 40.25 -96.88
N PRO A 68 -14.92 39.78 -98.12
CA PRO A 68 -15.96 39.51 -99.11
C PRO A 68 -16.72 38.20 -98.85
N SER A 69 -18.00 38.18 -99.25
CA SER A 69 -18.85 36.99 -99.24
C SER A 69 -18.70 36.18 -100.54
N ILE A 70 -18.47 34.87 -100.41
CA ILE A 70 -18.52 33.90 -101.51
C ILE A 70 -19.37 32.70 -101.06
N SER A 71 -20.16 32.14 -101.97
CA SER A 71 -21.24 31.18 -101.70
C SER A 71 -20.76 29.75 -101.42
N ALA A 72 -21.42 29.07 -100.49
CA ALA A 72 -21.23 27.65 -100.22
C ALA A 72 -22.15 26.78 -101.10
N PRO A 73 -21.63 25.76 -101.82
CA PRO A 73 -22.44 24.87 -102.64
C PRO A 73 -23.21 23.86 -101.77
N SER A 74 -24.51 23.69 -102.03
CA SER A 74 -25.35 22.75 -101.28
C SER A 74 -25.32 21.34 -101.88
N SER A 75 -24.59 20.42 -101.25
CA SER A 75 -24.57 18.99 -101.62
C SER A 75 -25.23 18.13 -100.54
N ARG A 76 -26.44 17.60 -100.83
CA ARG A 76 -27.13 16.65 -99.96
C ARG A 76 -26.67 15.22 -100.29
N ILE A 77 -25.74 14.68 -99.52
CA ILE A 77 -25.30 13.28 -99.65
C ILE A 77 -26.31 12.37 -98.93
N PRO A 78 -26.89 11.35 -99.59
CA PRO A 78 -27.76 10.38 -98.91
C PRO A 78 -26.95 9.49 -97.97
N ARG A 79 -27.28 9.52 -96.67
CA ARG A 79 -26.62 8.69 -95.64
C ARG A 79 -27.28 7.30 -95.57
N SER A 80 -26.48 6.25 -95.74
CA SER A 80 -26.91 4.87 -95.50
C SER A 80 -26.89 4.53 -94.01
N GLY A 81 -27.87 3.73 -93.54
CA GLY A 81 -28.10 3.49 -92.11
C GLY A 81 -26.90 2.88 -91.35
N ASN A 82 -26.08 2.08 -92.04
CA ASN A 82 -24.93 1.40 -91.45
C ASN A 82 -23.86 2.37 -90.92
N ALA A 83 -23.73 3.56 -91.54
CA ALA A 83 -22.80 4.59 -91.06
C ALA A 83 -23.20 5.15 -89.68
N ASN A 84 -24.50 5.32 -89.44
CA ASN A 84 -24.99 5.78 -88.14
C ASN A 84 -24.75 4.73 -87.04
N LEU A 85 -24.92 3.44 -87.35
CA LEU A 85 -24.68 2.34 -86.40
C LEU A 85 -23.20 2.28 -85.97
N ALA A 86 -22.27 2.44 -86.91
CA ALA A 86 -20.84 2.51 -86.62
C ALA A 86 -20.48 3.70 -85.72
N ILE A 87 -21.05 4.88 -86.00
CA ILE A 87 -20.86 6.09 -85.17
C ILE A 87 -21.40 5.86 -83.74
N VAL A 88 -22.56 5.23 -83.58
CA VAL A 88 -23.13 4.91 -82.26
C VAL A 88 -22.23 3.93 -81.49
N LEU A 89 -21.69 2.89 -82.13
CA LEU A 89 -20.79 1.95 -81.46
C LEU A 89 -19.45 2.59 -81.03
N ILE A 90 -18.88 3.46 -81.88
CA ILE A 90 -17.66 4.22 -81.54
C ILE A 90 -17.96 5.20 -80.40
N ALA A 91 -19.09 5.90 -80.42
CA ALA A 91 -19.52 6.78 -79.34
C ALA A 91 -19.74 6.01 -78.03
N LEU A 92 -20.35 4.83 -78.06
CA LEU A 92 -20.54 3.98 -76.87
C LEU A 92 -19.19 3.51 -76.30
N GLY A 93 -18.24 3.14 -77.15
CA GLY A 93 -16.88 2.76 -76.75
C GLY A 93 -16.08 3.92 -76.15
N LEU A 94 -16.22 5.12 -76.71
CA LEU A 94 -15.65 6.34 -76.13
C LEU A 94 -16.30 6.71 -74.79
N LEU A 95 -17.61 6.55 -74.65
CA LEU A 95 -18.33 6.82 -73.40
C LEU A 95 -17.97 5.80 -72.31
N ALA A 96 -17.81 4.52 -72.66
CA ALA A 96 -17.34 3.48 -71.76
C ALA A 96 -15.88 3.69 -71.30
N THR A 97 -14.99 4.09 -72.21
CA THR A 97 -13.60 4.42 -71.82
C THR A 97 -13.52 5.72 -71.02
N ALA A 98 -14.29 6.75 -71.36
CA ALA A 98 -14.42 7.97 -70.55
C ALA A 98 -14.95 7.68 -69.14
N ALA A 99 -15.96 6.81 -69.00
CA ALA A 99 -16.46 6.38 -67.69
C ALA A 99 -15.40 5.61 -66.89
N GLY A 100 -14.66 4.70 -67.53
CA GLY A 100 -13.55 3.99 -66.90
C GLY A 100 -12.41 4.92 -66.43
N ILE A 101 -12.10 5.97 -67.22
CA ILE A 101 -11.14 7.01 -66.86
C ILE A 101 -11.68 7.87 -65.71
N ALA A 102 -12.97 8.24 -65.72
CA ALA A 102 -13.60 9.02 -64.66
C ALA A 102 -13.58 8.29 -63.31
N VAL A 103 -13.94 7.01 -63.26
CA VAL A 103 -13.85 6.18 -62.04
C VAL A 103 -12.40 6.05 -61.53
N ASN A 104 -11.42 6.07 -62.43
CA ASN A 104 -9.99 6.06 -62.10
C ASN A 104 -9.44 7.42 -61.62
N PHE A 105 -10.16 8.52 -61.88
CA PHE A 105 -9.89 9.87 -61.38
C PHE A 105 -10.61 10.15 -60.05
N LEU A 106 -11.89 9.75 -59.91
CA LEU A 106 -12.72 9.76 -58.68
C LEU A 106 -12.24 8.73 -57.62
N SER A 107 -10.95 8.41 -57.64
CA SER A 107 -10.29 7.46 -56.75
C SER A 107 -9.18 8.21 -56.03
N ALA A 108 -9.53 9.03 -55.03
CA ALA A 108 -8.59 9.77 -54.20
C ALA A 108 -7.42 8.88 -53.73
N ARG A 109 -6.20 9.31 -54.05
CA ARG A 109 -4.95 8.54 -53.87
C ARG A 109 -3.99 9.24 -52.91
N SER A 110 -3.83 8.61 -51.76
CA SER A 110 -2.71 8.84 -50.85
C SER A 110 -1.36 8.79 -51.59
N ARG A 111 -0.47 9.76 -51.30
CA ARG A 111 0.92 9.75 -51.76
C ARG A 111 1.75 8.79 -50.92
N ASP A 112 1.78 9.03 -49.62
CA ASP A 112 2.47 8.23 -48.63
C ASP A 112 1.54 7.88 -47.45
N ALA A 113 1.59 6.63 -47.00
CA ALA A 113 0.89 6.16 -45.80
C ALA A 113 1.75 5.16 -45.03
N VAL A 114 1.70 5.20 -43.70
CA VAL A 114 2.46 4.32 -42.80
C VAL A 114 1.54 3.74 -41.74
N ILE A 115 1.68 2.43 -41.47
CA ILE A 115 0.90 1.74 -40.43
C ILE A 115 1.56 1.96 -39.07
N ASN A 116 0.76 2.39 -38.11
CA ASN A 116 1.15 2.68 -36.74
C ASN A 116 0.28 1.85 -35.77
N ALA A 117 0.77 1.63 -34.55
CA ALA A 117 0.04 1.00 -33.46
C ALA A 117 0.22 1.83 -32.18
N VAL A 118 -0.57 1.56 -31.14
CA VAL A 118 -0.32 2.16 -29.82
C VAL A 118 0.92 1.50 -29.23
N PRO A 119 2.00 2.26 -28.93
CA PRO A 119 3.12 1.71 -28.17
C PRO A 119 2.68 1.47 -26.73
N ILE A 120 3.06 0.30 -26.20
CA ILE A 120 2.89 -0.07 -24.80
C ILE A 120 4.29 -0.24 -24.22
N HIS A 121 4.82 0.82 -23.64
CA HIS A 121 6.11 0.78 -22.94
C HIS A 121 5.95 -0.07 -21.66
N VAL A 122 6.88 -1.02 -21.47
CA VAL A 122 6.92 -1.86 -20.28
C VAL A 122 8.17 -1.49 -19.50
N SER A 123 7.98 -0.79 -18.38
CA SER A 123 9.07 -0.28 -17.55
C SER A 123 9.47 -1.22 -16.41
N ALA A 124 10.68 -1.03 -15.91
CA ALA A 124 11.13 -1.58 -14.64
C ALA A 124 10.30 -0.96 -13.50
N PRO A 125 9.61 -1.74 -12.65
CA PRO A 125 8.81 -1.20 -11.55
C PRO A 125 9.65 -0.90 -10.30
N ILE A 126 10.87 -1.43 -10.23
CA ILE A 126 11.88 -1.18 -9.21
C ILE A 126 13.21 -0.81 -9.88
N GLU A 127 14.05 -0.04 -9.19
CA GLU A 127 15.46 0.10 -9.54
C GLU A 127 16.22 -1.22 -9.33
N GLY A 128 17.23 -1.50 -10.16
CA GLY A 128 18.03 -2.72 -10.02
C GLY A 128 18.87 -3.04 -11.25
N VAL A 129 19.16 -4.34 -11.40
CA VAL A 129 19.84 -4.96 -12.54
C VAL A 129 18.86 -5.88 -13.25
N VAL A 130 18.83 -5.85 -14.58
CA VAL A 130 18.08 -6.80 -15.41
C VAL A 130 18.78 -8.16 -15.34
N GLU A 131 18.15 -9.14 -14.70
CA GLU A 131 18.68 -10.51 -14.54
C GLU A 131 18.42 -11.39 -15.77
N ARG A 132 17.34 -11.12 -16.52
CA ARG A 132 17.04 -11.73 -17.82
C ARG A 132 15.94 -10.97 -18.56
N ILE A 133 15.96 -11.06 -19.88
CA ILE A 133 14.81 -10.79 -20.75
C ILE A 133 14.52 -12.07 -21.56
N ASP A 134 13.31 -12.60 -21.44
CA ASP A 134 12.90 -13.90 -22.01
C ASP A 134 12.25 -13.76 -23.41
N VAL A 135 12.30 -12.56 -24.02
CA VAL A 135 11.61 -12.20 -25.26
C VAL A 135 12.51 -11.47 -26.26
N GLN A 136 12.15 -11.50 -27.55
CA GLN A 136 12.90 -10.88 -28.66
C GLN A 136 11.97 -10.04 -29.55
N PRO A 137 12.46 -9.00 -30.26
CA PRO A 137 11.67 -8.26 -31.25
C PRO A 137 10.96 -9.17 -32.27
N GLY A 138 9.72 -8.84 -32.62
CA GLY A 138 8.85 -9.65 -33.49
C GLY A 138 8.17 -10.85 -32.81
N SER A 139 8.54 -11.20 -31.57
CA SER A 139 7.86 -12.28 -30.83
C SER A 139 6.48 -11.85 -30.29
N LEU A 140 5.53 -12.79 -30.27
CA LEU A 140 4.19 -12.60 -29.69
C LEU A 140 4.19 -12.97 -28.21
N VAL A 141 3.81 -12.03 -27.36
CA VAL A 141 3.72 -12.20 -25.91
C VAL A 141 2.25 -12.18 -25.49
N GLN A 142 1.82 -13.16 -24.70
CA GLN A 142 0.45 -13.23 -24.17
C GLN A 142 0.28 -12.37 -22.91
N ALA A 143 -0.94 -11.91 -22.64
CA ALA A 143 -1.27 -11.22 -21.39
C ALA A 143 -0.86 -12.05 -20.15
N GLY A 144 -0.17 -11.44 -19.18
CA GLY A 144 0.32 -12.08 -17.96
C GLY A 144 1.60 -12.92 -18.11
N ALA A 145 2.05 -13.19 -19.34
CA ALA A 145 3.32 -13.88 -19.59
C ALA A 145 4.51 -13.08 -19.04
N VAL A 146 5.56 -13.79 -18.61
CA VAL A 146 6.81 -13.18 -18.12
C VAL A 146 7.57 -12.60 -19.31
N ILE A 147 8.10 -11.40 -19.13
CA ILE A 147 8.91 -10.66 -20.11
C ILE A 147 10.36 -10.57 -19.66
N ALA A 148 10.57 -10.17 -18.41
CA ALA A 148 11.89 -9.89 -17.85
C ALA A 148 11.88 -10.07 -16.34
N ARG A 149 13.08 -10.20 -15.77
CA ARG A 149 13.33 -10.23 -14.32
C ARG A 149 14.27 -9.10 -13.95
N VAL A 150 13.87 -8.26 -13.00
CA VAL A 150 14.71 -7.19 -12.44
C VAL A 150 15.01 -7.54 -10.99
N ARG A 151 16.28 -7.47 -10.59
CA ARG A 151 16.73 -7.76 -9.23
C ARG A 151 17.48 -6.55 -8.67
N ASN A 152 17.16 -6.10 -7.46
CA ASN A 152 17.93 -5.12 -6.74
C ASN A 152 18.91 -5.82 -5.77
N PRO A 153 20.21 -5.95 -6.10
CA PRO A 153 21.19 -6.60 -5.23
C PRO A 153 21.56 -5.75 -3.99
N VAL A 154 21.14 -4.49 -3.94
CA VAL A 154 21.44 -3.53 -2.85
C VAL A 154 20.23 -3.34 -1.92
N ALA A 155 19.09 -4.01 -2.17
CA ALA A 155 17.88 -3.92 -1.37
C ALA A 155 18.16 -4.17 0.14
N PRO A 156 17.97 -3.15 1.01
CA PRO A 156 18.54 -3.14 2.35
C PRO A 156 17.91 -4.19 3.27
N ARG A 157 18.76 -4.92 4.01
CA ARG A 157 18.35 -6.00 4.93
C ARG A 157 18.52 -5.65 6.42
N ASP A 158 19.00 -4.45 6.74
CA ASP A 158 19.34 -4.08 8.12
C ASP A 158 18.12 -4.03 9.06
N ALA A 159 16.96 -3.64 8.53
CA ALA A 159 15.68 -3.70 9.26
C ALA A 159 15.33 -5.14 9.66
N ILE A 160 15.37 -6.08 8.70
CA ILE A 160 15.14 -7.52 8.92
C ILE A 160 16.13 -8.06 9.95
N LYS A 161 17.43 -7.80 9.78
CA LYS A 161 18.48 -8.26 10.70
C LYS A 161 18.30 -7.71 12.12
N THR A 162 17.88 -6.45 12.25
CA THR A 162 17.59 -5.80 13.53
C THR A 162 16.37 -6.43 14.19
N LEU A 163 15.28 -6.64 13.45
CA LEU A 163 14.07 -7.30 13.94
C LEU A 163 14.32 -8.76 14.34
N GLN A 164 15.09 -9.53 13.54
CA GLN A 164 15.51 -10.88 13.89
C GLN A 164 16.36 -10.91 15.17
N THR A 165 17.28 -9.96 15.35
CA THR A 165 18.11 -9.84 16.57
C THR A 165 17.25 -9.49 17.80
N ALA A 166 16.31 -8.55 17.66
CA ALA A 166 15.37 -8.17 18.71
C ALA A 166 14.43 -9.34 19.06
N LEU A 167 13.93 -10.07 18.07
CA LEU A 167 13.09 -11.25 18.22
C LEU A 167 13.83 -12.39 18.93
N GLN A 168 15.09 -12.62 18.58
CA GLN A 168 15.94 -13.61 19.26
C GLN A 168 16.15 -13.24 20.73
N THR A 169 16.50 -11.98 21.01
CA THR A 169 16.68 -11.46 22.37
C THR A 169 15.40 -11.59 23.20
N ALA A 170 14.25 -11.20 22.64
CA ALA A 170 12.96 -11.31 23.30
C ALA A 170 12.53 -12.78 23.49
N THR A 171 12.85 -13.68 22.55
CA THR A 171 12.55 -15.11 22.68
C THR A 171 13.39 -15.76 23.78
N SER A 172 14.70 -15.50 23.82
CA SER A 172 15.56 -15.91 24.93
C SER A 172 15.05 -15.36 26.27
N ARG A 173 14.60 -14.10 26.31
CA ARG A 173 14.04 -13.50 27.52
C ARG A 173 12.76 -14.18 27.99
N VAL A 174 11.91 -14.66 27.07
CA VAL A 174 10.75 -15.50 27.44
C VAL A 174 11.22 -16.81 28.06
N THR A 175 12.23 -17.50 27.48
CA THR A 175 12.80 -18.73 28.06
C THR A 175 13.36 -18.51 29.47
N ASP A 176 14.11 -17.43 29.71
CA ASP A 176 14.63 -17.08 31.05
C ASP A 176 13.49 -16.99 32.09
N LEU A 177 12.37 -16.37 31.70
CA LEU A 177 11.21 -16.13 32.55
C LEU A 177 10.41 -17.43 32.78
N GLU A 178 10.37 -18.33 31.79
CA GLU A 178 9.74 -19.65 31.90
C GLU A 178 10.52 -20.56 32.87
N GLU A 179 11.86 -20.56 32.83
CA GLU A 179 12.69 -21.27 33.81
C GLU A 179 12.48 -20.70 35.23
N GLN A 180 12.50 -19.38 35.36
CA GLN A 180 12.21 -18.71 36.64
C GLN A 180 10.82 -19.04 37.16
N GLU A 181 9.81 -19.16 36.28
CA GLU A 181 8.45 -19.53 36.69
C GLU A 181 8.42 -20.96 37.23
N GLY A 182 9.05 -21.91 36.54
CA GLY A 182 9.17 -23.30 36.99
C GLY A 182 9.88 -23.42 38.35
N LEU A 183 10.98 -22.69 38.55
CA LEU A 183 11.69 -22.63 39.83
C LEU A 183 10.83 -22.01 40.95
N GLN A 184 10.06 -20.96 40.65
CA GLN A 184 9.18 -20.29 41.60
C GLN A 184 7.99 -21.18 42.00
N GLN A 185 7.38 -21.89 41.04
CA GLN A 185 6.33 -22.87 41.31
C GLN A 185 6.85 -24.02 42.19
N GLN A 186 8.08 -24.50 41.98
CA GLN A 186 8.69 -25.51 42.84
C GLN A 186 8.90 -25.02 44.29
N ARG A 187 9.32 -23.76 44.48
CA ARG A 187 9.45 -23.15 45.82
C ARG A 187 8.10 -23.08 46.52
N LEU A 188 7.07 -22.61 45.81
CA LEU A 188 5.70 -22.53 46.33
C LEU A 188 5.14 -23.89 46.75
N THR A 189 5.38 -24.95 45.97
CA THR A 189 4.96 -26.31 46.33
C THR A 189 5.65 -26.80 47.61
N ARG A 190 6.94 -26.48 47.81
CA ARG A 190 7.64 -26.79 49.07
C ARG A 190 7.06 -26.00 50.25
N LEU A 191 6.93 -24.68 50.12
CA LEU A 191 6.39 -23.82 51.20
C LEU A 191 4.95 -24.19 51.61
N ARG A 192 4.12 -24.69 50.68
CA ARG A 192 2.78 -25.23 51.01
C ARG A 192 2.89 -26.51 51.85
N SER A 193 3.72 -27.47 51.43
CA SER A 193 4.03 -28.68 52.21
C SER A 193 4.60 -28.34 53.60
N ASP A 194 5.55 -27.42 53.68
CA ASP A 194 6.19 -27.01 54.94
C ASP A 194 5.16 -26.39 55.91
N ARG A 195 4.25 -25.55 55.39
CA ARG A 195 3.13 -24.96 56.14
C ARG A 195 2.16 -26.04 56.64
N GLU A 196 1.77 -26.98 55.78
CA GLU A 196 0.85 -28.07 56.15
C GLU A 196 1.45 -28.96 57.24
N GLN A 197 2.73 -29.31 57.13
CA GLN A 197 3.46 -30.07 58.15
C GLN A 197 3.57 -29.30 59.48
N GLN A 198 3.88 -27.99 59.44
CA GLN A 198 3.93 -27.17 60.64
C GLN A 198 2.57 -27.10 61.34
N LEU A 199 1.47 -26.85 60.61
CA LEU A 199 0.13 -26.79 61.19
C LEU A 199 -0.31 -28.12 61.81
N ALA A 200 0.06 -29.26 61.20
CA ALA A 200 -0.20 -30.58 61.76
C ALA A 200 0.58 -30.81 63.08
N LEU A 201 1.86 -30.41 63.15
CA LEU A 201 2.69 -30.54 64.34
C LEU A 201 2.26 -29.58 65.46
N GLU A 202 1.84 -28.35 65.13
CA GLU A 202 1.26 -27.41 66.09
C GLU A 202 -0.07 -27.92 66.66
N SER A 203 -0.95 -28.44 65.81
CA SER A 203 -2.23 -29.03 66.23
C SER A 203 -2.03 -30.23 67.17
N GLU A 204 -1.06 -31.10 66.88
CA GLU A 204 -0.79 -32.26 67.74
C GLU A 204 -0.13 -31.85 69.06
N ARG A 205 0.82 -30.90 69.07
CA ARG A 205 1.38 -30.30 70.30
C ARG A 205 0.26 -29.74 71.18
N ASP A 206 -0.62 -28.92 70.62
CA ASP A 206 -1.67 -28.25 71.39
C ASP A 206 -2.69 -29.26 71.95
N ARG A 207 -2.96 -30.36 71.23
CA ARG A 207 -3.72 -31.51 71.75
C ARG A 207 -2.99 -32.25 72.89
N GLN A 208 -1.66 -32.37 72.85
CA GLN A 208 -0.89 -32.92 74.00
C GLN A 208 -0.99 -32.01 75.23
N GLU A 209 -0.80 -30.69 75.07
CA GLU A 209 -0.95 -29.73 76.18
C GLU A 209 -2.35 -29.77 76.83
N ILE A 210 -3.40 -29.97 76.03
CA ILE A 210 -4.77 -30.17 76.52
C ILE A 210 -4.88 -31.47 77.31
N ARG A 211 -4.37 -32.60 76.78
CA ARG A 211 -4.37 -33.91 77.48
C ARG A 211 -3.64 -33.85 78.82
N GLU A 212 -2.49 -33.19 78.90
CA GLU A 212 -1.77 -32.96 80.16
C GLU A 212 -2.59 -32.12 81.16
N THR A 213 -3.26 -31.07 80.68
CA THR A 213 -4.10 -30.21 81.51
C THR A 213 -5.36 -30.93 81.98
N GLU A 214 -5.92 -31.86 81.19
CA GLU A 214 -7.03 -32.71 81.60
C GLU A 214 -6.61 -33.78 82.62
N ALA A 215 -5.41 -34.35 82.49
CA ALA A 215 -4.84 -35.22 83.52
C ALA A 215 -4.49 -34.46 84.82
N ALA A 216 -4.18 -33.16 84.76
CA ALA A 216 -4.08 -32.30 85.93
C ALA A 216 -5.48 -32.06 86.55
N LEU A 217 -6.47 -31.66 85.75
CA LEU A 217 -7.87 -31.44 86.19
C LEU A 217 -8.46 -32.66 86.90
N GLN A 218 -8.20 -33.88 86.41
CA GLN A 218 -8.64 -35.11 87.06
C GLN A 218 -7.98 -35.32 88.43
N ARG A 219 -6.65 -35.13 88.54
CA ARG A 219 -5.91 -35.27 89.81
C ARG A 219 -6.34 -34.23 90.84
N THR A 220 -6.42 -32.95 90.47
CA THR A 220 -6.89 -31.86 91.35
C THR A 220 -8.36 -32.06 91.73
N GLY A 221 -9.21 -32.55 90.82
CA GLY A 221 -10.60 -32.91 91.11
C GLY A 221 -10.73 -34.05 92.14
N GLN A 222 -9.88 -35.08 92.05
CA GLN A 222 -9.81 -36.15 93.06
C GLN A 222 -9.29 -35.63 94.41
N ALA A 223 -8.27 -34.76 94.41
CA ALA A 223 -7.75 -34.13 95.62
C ALA A 223 -8.81 -33.26 96.31
N LEU A 224 -9.55 -32.44 95.56
CA LEU A 224 -10.69 -31.67 96.06
C LEU A 224 -11.80 -32.57 96.64
N ALA A 225 -12.12 -33.68 95.96
CA ALA A 225 -13.10 -34.65 96.46
C ALA A 225 -12.61 -35.45 97.70
N PHE A 226 -11.30 -35.53 97.93
CA PHE A 226 -10.74 -36.01 99.19
C PHE A 226 -10.83 -34.93 100.28
N ALA A 227 -10.36 -33.72 100.01
CA ALA A 227 -10.35 -32.60 100.96
C ALA A 227 -11.76 -32.27 101.49
N ARG A 228 -12.79 -32.29 100.63
CA ARG A 228 -14.19 -32.09 101.04
C ARG A 228 -14.66 -33.15 102.05
N ARG A 229 -14.41 -34.43 101.76
CA ARG A 229 -14.77 -35.54 102.66
C ARG A 229 -13.98 -35.54 103.96
N ASP A 230 -12.76 -35.00 103.98
CA ASP A 230 -12.06 -34.79 105.24
C ASP A 230 -12.59 -33.58 106.01
N ALA A 231 -12.87 -32.45 105.37
CA ALA A 231 -13.50 -31.29 106.02
C ALA A 231 -14.87 -31.63 106.63
N GLU A 232 -15.70 -32.40 105.93
CA GLU A 232 -16.95 -32.99 106.43
C GLU A 232 -16.72 -33.86 107.68
N ARG A 233 -15.66 -34.69 107.68
CA ARG A 233 -15.26 -35.53 108.82
C ARG A 233 -14.74 -34.72 110.00
N GLN A 234 -13.82 -33.77 109.79
CA GLN A 234 -13.28 -32.91 110.85
C GLN A 234 -14.39 -32.09 111.50
N ARG A 235 -15.33 -31.57 110.70
CA ARG A 235 -16.53 -30.89 111.18
C ARG A 235 -17.36 -31.80 112.10
N PHE A 236 -17.68 -33.02 111.67
CA PHE A 236 -18.45 -33.97 112.49
C PHE A 236 -17.72 -34.31 113.81
N LEU A 237 -16.39 -34.49 113.77
CA LEU A 237 -15.57 -34.72 114.96
C LEU A 237 -15.52 -33.50 115.89
N PHE A 238 -15.56 -32.27 115.35
CA PHE A 238 -15.65 -31.04 116.13
C PHE A 238 -17.03 -30.86 116.78
N GLU A 239 -18.10 -31.19 116.06
CA GLU A 239 -19.48 -31.22 116.59
C GLU A 239 -19.63 -32.29 117.71
N GLN A 240 -18.75 -33.30 117.75
CA GLN A 240 -18.60 -34.27 118.86
C GLN A 240 -17.56 -33.88 119.93
N GLY A 241 -16.88 -32.73 119.79
CA GLY A 241 -15.84 -32.26 120.72
C GLY A 241 -14.49 -33.01 120.67
N ALA A 242 -14.27 -33.84 119.64
CA ALA A 242 -13.09 -34.70 119.52
C ALA A 242 -11.87 -34.03 118.84
N VAL A 243 -12.07 -32.89 118.17
CA VAL A 243 -10.99 -32.06 117.58
C VAL A 243 -11.23 -30.58 117.87
N ALA A 244 -10.19 -29.74 117.73
CA ALA A 244 -10.26 -28.29 117.93
C ALA A 244 -10.69 -27.55 116.65
N GLY A 245 -11.35 -26.39 116.80
CA GLY A 245 -11.95 -25.64 115.67
C GLY A 245 -10.94 -25.24 114.58
N ASN A 246 -9.71 -24.90 114.96
CA ASN A 246 -8.63 -24.57 114.03
C ASN A 246 -8.21 -25.73 113.10
N VAL A 247 -8.58 -26.98 113.41
CA VAL A 247 -8.43 -28.14 112.52
C VAL A 247 -9.50 -28.10 111.42
N VAL A 248 -10.73 -27.74 111.77
CA VAL A 248 -11.86 -27.58 110.85
C VAL A 248 -11.64 -26.38 109.92
N ASP A 249 -11.22 -25.24 110.46
CA ASP A 249 -10.90 -24.04 109.68
C ASP A 249 -9.85 -24.34 108.60
N ARG A 250 -8.76 -25.04 108.98
CA ARG A 250 -7.71 -25.48 108.06
C ARG A 250 -8.23 -26.43 106.99
N ALA A 251 -9.14 -27.35 107.33
CA ALA A 251 -9.73 -28.28 106.37
C ALA A 251 -10.62 -27.56 105.34
N TYR A 252 -11.38 -26.53 105.75
CA TYR A 252 -12.10 -25.67 104.81
C TYR A 252 -11.15 -24.83 103.95
N THR A 253 -10.07 -24.29 104.50
CA THR A 253 -9.04 -23.57 103.70
C THR A 253 -8.41 -24.46 102.63
N GLU A 254 -8.11 -25.74 102.92
CA GLU A 254 -7.63 -26.70 101.91
C GLU A 254 -8.68 -26.90 100.80
N VAL A 255 -9.96 -27.03 101.14
CA VAL A 255 -11.05 -27.16 100.14
C VAL A 255 -11.13 -25.93 99.22
N GLU A 256 -11.02 -24.72 99.77
CA GLU A 256 -11.01 -23.47 99.00
C GLU A 256 -9.78 -23.37 98.09
N GLN A 257 -8.58 -23.69 98.59
CA GLN A 257 -7.36 -23.72 97.80
C GLN A 257 -7.45 -24.71 96.63
N ARG A 258 -7.97 -25.92 96.86
CA ARG A 258 -8.20 -26.92 95.79
C ARG A 258 -9.28 -26.52 94.80
N GLN A 259 -10.29 -25.76 95.23
CA GLN A 259 -11.31 -25.21 94.34
C GLN A 259 -10.68 -24.17 93.39
N HIS A 260 -9.87 -23.25 93.90
CA HIS A 260 -9.15 -22.28 93.07
C HIS A 260 -8.11 -22.93 92.15
N GLU A 261 -7.40 -23.97 92.61
CA GLU A 261 -6.50 -24.79 91.78
C GLU A 261 -7.25 -25.37 90.57
N LEU A 262 -8.43 -25.97 90.82
CA LEU A 262 -9.28 -26.56 89.78
C LEU A 262 -9.81 -25.52 88.79
N ASP A 263 -10.26 -24.36 89.25
CA ASP A 263 -10.81 -23.30 88.39
C ASP A 263 -9.73 -22.56 87.58
N GLY A 264 -8.52 -22.45 88.11
CA GLY A 264 -7.33 -22.02 87.36
C GLY A 264 -6.99 -22.98 86.22
N LEU A 265 -7.00 -24.30 86.49
CA LEU A 265 -6.80 -25.33 85.46
C LEU A 265 -7.93 -25.36 84.42
N ARG A 266 -9.19 -25.16 84.82
CA ARG A 266 -10.34 -25.06 83.90
C ARG A 266 -10.17 -23.88 82.94
N SER A 267 -9.74 -22.74 83.46
CA SER A 267 -9.45 -21.52 82.70
C SER A 267 -8.29 -21.72 81.72
N ARG A 268 -7.21 -22.41 82.15
CA ARG A 268 -6.09 -22.79 81.28
C ARG A 268 -6.54 -23.67 80.10
N ARG A 269 -7.33 -24.71 80.37
CA ARG A 269 -7.89 -25.57 79.31
C ARG A 269 -8.79 -24.80 78.35
N ALA A 270 -9.61 -23.86 78.84
CA ALA A 270 -10.44 -23.01 77.99
C ALA A 270 -9.59 -22.13 77.03
N ALA A 271 -8.46 -21.59 77.51
CA ALA A 271 -7.52 -20.86 76.67
C ALA A 271 -6.81 -21.77 75.65
N GLN A 272 -6.35 -22.96 76.03
CA GLN A 272 -5.75 -23.93 75.10
C GLN A 272 -6.75 -24.37 74.01
N ASN A 273 -8.01 -24.62 74.38
CA ASN A 273 -9.09 -24.90 73.43
C ASN A 273 -9.44 -23.70 72.53
N ALA A 274 -9.07 -22.47 72.88
CA ALA A 274 -9.18 -21.32 71.98
C ALA A 274 -8.01 -21.27 70.99
N VAL A 275 -6.79 -21.65 71.40
CA VAL A 275 -5.64 -21.77 70.50
C VAL A 275 -5.81 -22.91 69.50
N LEU A 276 -6.19 -24.12 69.95
CA LEU A 276 -6.34 -25.28 69.05
C LEU A 276 -7.35 -24.99 67.92
N ARG A 277 -8.52 -24.43 68.26
CA ARG A 277 -9.53 -24.01 67.27
C ARG A 277 -9.05 -22.93 66.31
N ALA A 278 -8.08 -22.11 66.71
CA ALA A 278 -7.46 -21.14 65.82
C ALA A 278 -6.45 -21.81 64.88
N SER A 279 -5.58 -22.70 65.39
CA SER A 279 -4.64 -23.49 64.58
C SER A 279 -5.37 -24.34 63.52
N GLU A 280 -6.41 -25.07 63.93
CA GLU A 280 -7.31 -25.83 63.04
C GLU A 280 -8.05 -24.91 62.04
N GLY A 281 -8.27 -23.65 62.42
CA GLY A 281 -8.84 -22.59 61.57
C GLY A 281 -7.83 -21.83 60.70
N ASN A 282 -6.57 -22.29 60.57
CA ASN A 282 -5.48 -21.60 59.86
C ASN A 282 -5.09 -20.22 60.44
N LEU A 283 -5.38 -19.96 61.71
CA LEU A 283 -5.12 -18.70 62.42
C LEU A 283 -4.15 -18.93 63.60
N SER A 284 -2.93 -18.39 63.52
CA SER A 284 -2.03 -18.44 64.67
C SER A 284 -2.39 -17.35 65.69
N LEU A 285 -2.78 -17.76 66.90
CA LEU A 285 -2.85 -16.89 68.08
C LEU A 285 -1.53 -16.89 68.89
N ARG A 286 -0.58 -17.77 68.53
CA ARG A 286 0.72 -17.92 69.20
C ARG A 286 1.81 -17.15 68.44
N HIS A 287 1.74 -15.83 68.45
CA HIS A 287 2.72 -14.98 67.77
C HIS A 287 3.95 -14.65 68.62
N ASN A 288 5.13 -15.11 68.17
CA ASN A 288 6.19 -14.14 67.94
C ASN A 288 5.98 -13.55 66.53
N ARG A 289 6.31 -12.27 66.31
CA ARG A 289 6.15 -11.60 65.00
C ARG A 289 7.48 -11.55 64.24
N SER A 290 8.18 -12.68 64.13
CA SER A 290 9.36 -12.80 63.28
C SER A 290 9.00 -13.06 61.83
N GLY A 291 9.87 -12.70 60.88
CA GLY A 291 9.69 -12.92 59.43
C GLY A 291 9.77 -14.38 58.97
N PHE A 292 9.55 -15.34 59.87
CA PHE A 292 9.60 -16.78 59.60
C PHE A 292 8.20 -17.41 59.43
N ASP A 293 7.12 -16.66 59.59
CA ASP A 293 5.74 -17.13 59.40
C ASP A 293 5.54 -17.69 57.97
N PRO A 294 5.25 -19.01 57.80
CA PRO A 294 5.07 -19.60 56.48
C PRO A 294 3.88 -19.02 55.70
N SER A 295 2.86 -18.47 56.38
CA SER A 295 1.67 -17.92 55.74
C SER A 295 1.97 -16.62 55.00
N VAL A 296 2.75 -15.73 55.62
CA VAL A 296 3.21 -14.47 55.01
C VAL A 296 4.16 -14.78 53.85
N ARG A 297 5.16 -15.65 54.07
CA ARG A 297 6.12 -16.03 53.02
C ARG A 297 5.46 -16.69 51.82
N LEU A 298 4.44 -17.54 52.04
CA LEU A 298 3.65 -18.12 50.95
C LEU A 298 2.95 -17.02 50.13
N GLN A 299 2.31 -16.04 50.78
CA GLN A 299 1.64 -14.93 50.11
C GLN A 299 2.63 -14.04 49.32
N GLU A 300 3.82 -13.78 49.87
CA GLU A 300 4.89 -13.02 49.19
C GLU A 300 5.37 -13.72 47.92
N GLU A 301 5.62 -15.03 47.99
CA GLU A 301 6.11 -15.85 46.86
C GLU A 301 5.00 -16.07 45.81
N GLU A 302 3.71 -16.09 46.21
CA GLU A 302 2.56 -16.10 45.29
C GLU A 302 2.40 -14.74 44.58
N LEU A 303 2.61 -13.62 45.27
CA LEU A 303 2.66 -12.30 44.64
C LEU A 303 3.85 -12.15 43.68
N ALA A 304 4.99 -12.77 44.00
CA ALA A 304 6.14 -12.84 43.10
C ALA A 304 5.83 -13.65 41.82
N LEU A 305 5.19 -14.82 41.95
CA LEU A 305 4.74 -15.61 40.79
C LEU A 305 3.76 -14.82 39.91
N ASN A 306 2.79 -14.14 40.50
CA ASN A 306 1.80 -13.33 39.76
C ASN A 306 2.46 -12.17 38.96
N ARG A 307 3.50 -11.53 39.51
CA ARG A 307 4.30 -10.52 38.80
C ARG A 307 5.05 -11.14 37.62
N LEU A 308 5.77 -12.23 37.86
CA LEU A 308 6.55 -12.95 36.86
C LEU A 308 5.69 -13.43 35.68
N GLN A 309 4.48 -13.95 35.95
CA GLN A 309 3.49 -14.28 34.93
C GLN A 309 2.97 -13.04 34.18
N GLY A 310 2.97 -11.85 34.78
CA GLY A 310 2.70 -10.57 34.12
C GLY A 310 3.79 -10.17 33.13
N ASP A 311 5.06 -10.28 33.54
CA ASP A 311 6.23 -10.01 32.71
C ASP A 311 6.30 -10.99 31.53
N LEU A 312 6.10 -12.28 31.79
CA LEU A 312 5.99 -13.36 30.81
C LEU A 312 4.91 -13.06 29.74
N ARG A 313 3.71 -12.63 30.16
CA ARG A 313 2.62 -12.23 29.25
C ARG A 313 2.98 -10.99 28.43
N THR A 314 3.84 -10.11 28.95
CA THR A 314 4.27 -8.89 28.27
C THR A 314 5.34 -9.19 27.21
N GLU A 315 6.37 -9.96 27.55
CA GLU A 315 7.42 -10.34 26.59
C GLU A 315 6.89 -11.34 25.53
N ARG A 316 5.97 -12.26 25.87
CA ARG A 316 5.29 -13.08 24.85
C ARG A 316 4.51 -12.25 23.81
N ARG A 317 3.90 -11.11 24.21
CA ARG A 317 3.27 -10.15 23.27
C ARG A 317 4.29 -9.38 22.44
N ARG A 318 5.44 -9.01 23.03
CA ARG A 318 6.55 -8.39 22.30
C ARG A 318 7.09 -9.32 21.22
N VAL A 319 7.27 -10.61 21.56
CA VAL A 319 7.68 -11.66 20.64
C VAL A 319 6.68 -11.84 19.49
N SER A 320 5.36 -11.81 19.74
CA SER A 320 4.38 -11.87 18.64
C SER A 320 4.41 -10.62 17.75
N GLY A 321 4.49 -9.40 18.33
CA GLY A 321 4.57 -8.16 17.56
C GLY A 321 5.85 -8.05 16.72
N LEU A 322 6.99 -8.53 17.24
CA LEU A 322 8.25 -8.59 16.50
C LEU A 322 8.20 -9.60 15.33
N ARG A 323 7.45 -10.70 15.45
CA ARG A 323 7.22 -11.65 14.34
C ARG A 323 6.36 -11.04 13.23
N GLU A 324 5.33 -10.29 13.61
CA GLU A 324 4.46 -9.57 12.65
C GLU A 324 5.25 -8.47 11.91
N GLN A 325 6.02 -7.65 12.63
CA GLN A 325 6.91 -6.65 12.04
C GLN A 325 7.98 -7.29 11.12
N LEU A 326 8.52 -8.44 11.51
CA LEU A 326 9.48 -9.17 10.69
C LEU A 326 8.84 -9.69 9.40
N ALA A 327 7.63 -10.27 9.46
CA ALA A 327 6.93 -10.74 8.27
C ALA A 327 6.62 -9.61 7.27
N VAL A 328 6.20 -8.43 7.76
CA VAL A 328 6.00 -7.24 6.92
C VAL A 328 7.33 -6.78 6.29
N ALA A 329 8.41 -6.69 7.08
CA ALA A 329 9.72 -6.29 6.58
C ALA A 329 10.29 -7.28 5.55
N GLU A 330 10.07 -8.58 5.73
CA GLU A 330 10.45 -9.63 4.78
C GLU A 330 9.62 -9.56 3.49
N GLN A 331 8.32 -9.25 3.57
CA GLN A 331 7.48 -8.99 2.40
C GLN A 331 7.97 -7.75 1.63
N GLU A 332 8.07 -6.59 2.27
CA GLU A 332 8.54 -5.36 1.61
C GLU A 332 9.95 -5.51 1.03
N TRP A 333 10.81 -6.32 1.67
CA TRP A 333 12.12 -6.62 1.12
C TRP A 333 12.02 -7.51 -0.12
N SER A 334 11.14 -8.52 -0.14
CA SER A 334 10.94 -9.36 -1.32
C SER A 334 10.44 -8.56 -2.53
N GLU A 335 9.45 -7.69 -2.33
CA GLU A 335 8.88 -6.79 -3.35
C GLU A 335 9.90 -5.80 -3.92
N ARG A 336 10.88 -5.40 -3.10
CA ARG A 336 11.99 -4.50 -3.51
C ARG A 336 13.22 -5.24 -4.03
N HIS A 337 13.37 -6.55 -3.78
CA HIS A 337 14.57 -7.31 -4.16
C HIS A 337 14.47 -7.99 -5.52
N GLU A 338 13.32 -8.57 -5.87
CA GLU A 338 13.15 -9.27 -7.14
C GLU A 338 11.74 -9.03 -7.69
N TRP A 339 11.65 -8.49 -8.91
CA TRP A 339 10.38 -8.30 -9.60
C TRP A 339 10.34 -9.05 -10.94
N THR A 340 9.26 -9.79 -11.16
CA THR A 340 8.95 -10.45 -12.44
C THR A 340 8.05 -9.54 -13.28
N VAL A 341 8.62 -8.93 -14.32
CA VAL A 341 7.91 -8.05 -15.25
C VAL A 341 7.05 -8.90 -16.19
N ARG A 342 5.78 -8.51 -16.37
CA ARG A 342 4.77 -9.27 -17.13
C ARG A 342 4.09 -8.41 -18.18
N SER A 343 3.64 -9.02 -19.27
CA SER A 343 2.89 -8.31 -20.30
C SER A 343 1.50 -7.90 -19.79
N PRO A 344 1.08 -6.63 -19.94
CA PRO A 344 -0.25 -6.19 -19.52
C PRO A 344 -1.37 -6.68 -20.46
N ARG A 345 -1.04 -7.04 -21.71
CA ARG A 345 -1.96 -7.48 -22.77
C ARG A 345 -1.28 -8.50 -23.69
N THR A 346 -2.03 -9.13 -24.58
CA THR A 346 -1.44 -9.87 -25.71
C THR A 346 -0.96 -8.86 -26.75
N ALA A 347 0.33 -8.87 -27.07
CA ALA A 347 0.98 -7.87 -27.90
C ALA A 347 2.28 -8.43 -28.52
N VAL A 348 2.83 -7.75 -29.53
CA VAL A 348 4.09 -8.14 -30.18
C VAL A 348 5.22 -7.23 -29.69
N VAL A 349 6.41 -7.79 -29.46
CA VAL A 349 7.59 -6.98 -29.09
C VAL A 349 8.02 -6.14 -30.28
N TRP A 350 8.00 -4.82 -30.14
CA TRP A 350 8.50 -3.89 -31.15
C TRP A 350 10.02 -3.71 -31.04
N ASP A 351 10.48 -3.37 -29.84
CA ASP A 351 11.89 -3.07 -29.56
C ASP A 351 12.23 -3.39 -28.10
N VAL A 352 13.48 -3.76 -27.84
CA VAL A 352 14.00 -4.17 -26.52
C VAL A 352 15.14 -3.22 -26.14
N LEU A 353 14.89 -2.40 -25.13
CA LEU A 353 15.67 -1.19 -24.82
C LEU A 353 16.78 -1.44 -23.79
N ALA A 354 16.60 -2.43 -22.91
CA ALA A 354 17.59 -2.91 -21.95
C ALA A 354 18.05 -4.34 -22.29
N GLN A 355 19.18 -4.79 -21.73
CA GLN A 355 19.76 -6.12 -21.92
C GLN A 355 20.07 -6.81 -20.58
N GLU A 356 20.38 -8.11 -20.62
CA GLU A 356 20.79 -8.86 -19.42
C GLU A 356 22.11 -8.30 -18.86
N GLY A 357 22.08 -7.87 -17.59
CA GLY A 357 23.19 -7.18 -16.92
C GLY A 357 23.05 -5.65 -16.82
N ASP A 358 22.13 -5.02 -17.56
CA ASP A 358 21.95 -3.57 -17.51
C ASP A 358 21.38 -3.09 -16.17
N ARG A 359 21.80 -1.90 -15.75
CA ARG A 359 21.23 -1.18 -14.59
C ARG A 359 20.09 -0.30 -15.05
N VAL A 360 18.96 -0.41 -14.36
CA VAL A 360 17.71 0.28 -14.69
C VAL A 360 17.13 0.93 -13.44
N ASN A 361 16.56 2.11 -13.61
CA ASN A 361 15.91 2.89 -12.56
C ASN A 361 14.41 2.55 -12.49
N GLY A 362 13.76 2.92 -11.39
CA GLY A 362 12.30 2.81 -11.29
C GLY A 362 11.60 3.63 -12.39
N LEU A 363 10.63 3.01 -13.06
CA LEU A 363 9.87 3.50 -14.22
C LEU A 363 10.65 3.62 -15.55
N GLU A 364 11.92 3.22 -15.61
CA GLU A 364 12.71 3.22 -16.85
C GLU A 364 12.21 2.13 -17.85
N PRO A 365 12.00 2.45 -19.14
CA PRO A 365 11.39 1.53 -20.10
C PRO A 365 12.35 0.40 -20.51
N LEU A 366 11.97 -0.85 -20.23
CA LEU A 366 12.76 -2.05 -20.58
C LEU A 366 12.56 -2.48 -22.02
N LEU A 367 11.32 -2.38 -22.51
CA LEU A 367 10.96 -2.67 -23.90
C LEU A 367 9.69 -1.92 -24.31
N THR A 368 9.38 -1.96 -25.61
CA THR A 368 8.09 -1.49 -26.16
C THR A 368 7.36 -2.63 -26.84
N LEU A 369 6.09 -2.82 -26.49
CA LEU A 369 5.16 -3.72 -27.17
C LEU A 369 4.23 -2.94 -28.10
N ILE A 370 3.66 -3.59 -29.11
CA ILE A 370 2.63 -3.04 -30.00
C ILE A 370 1.35 -3.90 -29.98
N ASP A 371 0.21 -3.23 -29.82
CA ASP A 371 -1.12 -3.86 -29.86
C ASP A 371 -1.55 -4.06 -31.32
N CYS A 372 -1.55 -5.31 -31.77
CA CYS A 372 -1.92 -5.70 -33.14
C CYS A 372 -3.42 -5.57 -33.44
N GLU A 373 -4.30 -5.48 -32.42
CA GLU A 373 -5.72 -5.19 -32.64
C GLU A 373 -5.92 -3.69 -32.90
N ARG A 374 -5.13 -2.83 -32.25
CA ARG A 374 -5.28 -1.36 -32.23
C ARG A 374 -4.40 -0.62 -33.23
N ARG A 375 -4.30 -1.14 -34.45
CA ARG A 375 -3.52 -0.54 -35.54
C ARG A 375 -4.33 0.50 -36.33
N TRP A 376 -3.66 1.55 -36.77
CA TRP A 376 -4.17 2.51 -37.74
C TRP A 376 -3.13 2.76 -38.83
N LEU A 377 -3.55 3.44 -39.88
CA LEU A 377 -2.72 3.95 -40.94
C LEU A 377 -2.82 5.48 -40.91
N THR A 378 -1.67 6.15 -40.83
CA THR A 378 -1.58 7.61 -41.01
C THR A 378 -1.17 7.89 -42.46
N THR A 379 -1.82 8.84 -43.13
CA THR A 379 -1.47 9.27 -44.49
C THR A 379 -1.64 10.78 -44.66
N THR A 380 -0.86 11.40 -45.55
CA THR A 380 -1.15 12.76 -46.03
C THR A 380 -1.92 12.74 -47.34
N MET A 381 -2.83 13.70 -47.48
CA MET A 381 -3.65 13.93 -48.68
C MET A 381 -3.69 15.42 -49.00
N THR A 382 -3.86 15.77 -50.27
CA THR A 382 -3.98 17.19 -50.64
C THR A 382 -5.38 17.71 -50.31
N GLU A 383 -5.49 19.00 -50.03
CA GLU A 383 -6.77 19.69 -49.76
C GLU A 383 -7.84 19.47 -50.84
N HIS A 384 -7.45 19.16 -52.09
CA HIS A 384 -8.39 18.80 -53.15
C HIS A 384 -9.02 17.41 -52.94
N ASP A 385 -8.20 16.40 -52.62
CA ASP A 385 -8.62 15.01 -52.42
C ASP A 385 -9.54 14.85 -51.18
N LEU A 386 -9.46 15.78 -50.22
CA LEU A 386 -10.28 15.74 -49.00
C LEU A 386 -11.77 15.99 -49.27
N ASN A 387 -12.12 16.70 -50.34
CA ASN A 387 -13.53 17.03 -50.63
C ASN A 387 -14.36 15.79 -51.00
N GLU A 388 -13.70 14.68 -51.35
CA GLU A 388 -14.31 13.39 -51.70
C GLU A 388 -14.38 12.40 -50.52
N ILE A 389 -13.82 12.73 -49.34
CA ILE A 389 -13.74 11.81 -48.19
C ILE A 389 -14.23 12.43 -46.86
N GLY A 390 -14.84 11.60 -46.02
CA GLY A 390 -15.31 11.99 -44.69
C GLY A 390 -14.95 10.95 -43.63
N VAL A 391 -15.26 11.27 -42.37
CA VAL A 391 -15.20 10.27 -41.28
C VAL A 391 -16.24 9.18 -41.55
N GLY A 392 -15.82 7.91 -41.48
CA GLY A 392 -16.61 6.74 -41.89
C GLY A 392 -16.38 6.25 -43.33
N SER A 393 -15.72 7.04 -44.20
CA SER A 393 -15.39 6.62 -45.57
C SER A 393 -14.49 5.37 -45.56
N LYS A 394 -14.73 4.47 -46.53
CA LYS A 394 -14.04 3.17 -46.58
C LYS A 394 -12.72 3.28 -47.33
N ALA A 395 -11.68 2.70 -46.77
CA ALA A 395 -10.33 2.71 -47.30
C ALA A 395 -9.87 1.31 -47.70
N ARG A 396 -9.25 1.20 -48.88
CA ARG A 396 -8.52 0.00 -49.32
C ARG A 396 -7.03 0.29 -49.24
N VAL A 397 -6.32 -0.51 -48.46
CA VAL A 397 -4.91 -0.30 -48.12
C VAL A 397 -4.09 -1.41 -48.78
N GLN A 398 -3.24 -1.05 -49.73
CA GLN A 398 -2.31 -1.96 -50.40
C GLN A 398 -0.91 -1.72 -49.81
N LEU A 399 -0.36 -2.71 -49.12
CA LEU A 399 1.01 -2.65 -48.60
C LEU A 399 2.02 -2.51 -49.75
N VAL A 400 3.10 -1.77 -49.53
CA VAL A 400 4.24 -1.73 -50.47
C VAL A 400 5.00 -3.06 -50.33
N GLY A 401 5.44 -3.64 -51.46
CA GLY A 401 6.10 -4.95 -51.51
C GLY A 401 5.19 -6.17 -51.34
N ASN A 402 4.08 -6.06 -50.62
CA ASN A 402 3.16 -7.18 -50.35
C ASN A 402 1.85 -7.08 -51.17
N ARG A 403 1.43 -8.21 -51.78
CA ARG A 403 0.19 -8.27 -52.60
C ARG A 403 -1.11 -8.21 -51.78
N ARG A 404 -1.05 -8.42 -50.46
CA ARG A 404 -2.21 -8.38 -49.54
C ARG A 404 -2.89 -7.00 -49.53
N ARG A 405 -4.22 -7.01 -49.42
CA ARG A 405 -5.09 -5.82 -49.33
C ARG A 405 -5.81 -5.82 -47.99
N LEU A 406 -5.50 -4.83 -47.16
CA LEU A 406 -6.20 -4.60 -45.90
C LEU A 406 -7.38 -3.64 -46.16
N ARG A 407 -8.42 -3.73 -45.33
CA ARG A 407 -9.52 -2.76 -45.32
C ARG A 407 -9.38 -1.83 -44.13
N GLY A 408 -9.95 -0.64 -44.23
CA GLY A 408 -9.95 0.34 -43.16
C GLY A 408 -11.08 1.35 -43.29
N GLU A 409 -11.17 2.23 -42.31
CA GLU A 409 -12.20 3.25 -42.18
C GLU A 409 -11.59 4.56 -41.66
N VAL A 410 -11.93 5.69 -42.26
CA VAL A 410 -11.47 7.01 -41.79
C VAL A 410 -12.09 7.30 -40.42
N VAL A 411 -11.24 7.51 -39.41
CA VAL A 411 -11.67 7.86 -38.04
C VAL A 411 -11.47 9.34 -37.73
N SER A 412 -10.42 9.98 -38.28
CA SER A 412 -10.21 11.41 -38.13
C SER A 412 -9.47 12.01 -39.31
N ILE A 413 -9.87 13.23 -39.70
CA ILE A 413 -9.17 14.08 -40.67
C ILE A 413 -8.68 15.32 -39.89
N ARG A 414 -7.39 15.64 -39.99
CA ARG A 414 -6.73 16.75 -39.31
C ARG A 414 -6.19 17.73 -40.34
N SER A 415 -6.96 18.78 -40.59
CA SER A 415 -6.65 19.84 -41.55
C SER A 415 -6.26 21.15 -40.87
N GLY A 416 -5.50 21.97 -41.58
CA GLY A 416 -5.14 23.34 -41.19
C GLY A 416 -3.64 23.57 -41.03
N ILE A 417 -3.18 24.70 -41.56
CA ILE A 417 -1.81 25.20 -41.40
C ILE A 417 -1.42 25.34 -39.91
N GLY A 418 -0.20 24.91 -39.58
CA GLY A 418 0.40 25.10 -38.26
C GLY A 418 0.07 24.07 -37.16
N ARG A 419 -0.58 22.94 -37.47
CA ARG A 419 -1.00 21.95 -36.46
C ARG A 419 -0.13 20.68 -36.35
N LEU A 420 1.01 20.60 -37.04
CA LEU A 420 1.92 19.44 -37.06
C LEU A 420 2.88 19.36 -35.85
N GLN A 421 2.37 19.47 -34.62
CA GLN A 421 3.12 19.18 -33.39
C GLN A 421 2.22 18.58 -32.28
N LEU A 422 2.88 18.11 -31.22
CA LEU A 422 2.38 17.56 -29.95
C LEU A 422 1.70 16.18 -30.07
N GLY A 423 2.36 15.16 -29.51
CA GLY A 423 1.89 13.77 -29.46
C GLY A 423 3.03 12.76 -29.24
N GLU A 424 3.71 12.40 -30.33
CA GLU A 424 4.78 11.39 -30.39
C GLU A 424 5.95 11.88 -31.26
N GLU A 425 7.15 11.37 -31.02
CA GLU A 425 8.37 11.72 -31.76
C GLU A 425 8.39 11.06 -33.15
N ALA A 426 7.73 11.68 -34.11
CA ALA A 426 7.94 11.38 -35.52
C ALA A 426 9.40 11.71 -35.91
N ILE A 427 10.23 10.69 -36.09
CA ILE A 427 11.68 10.77 -36.35
C ILE A 427 11.99 11.25 -37.80
N ARG A 428 11.32 12.30 -38.28
CA ARG A 428 11.55 12.94 -39.59
C ARG A 428 11.32 14.45 -39.49
N PRO A 429 12.27 15.31 -39.93
CA PRO A 429 12.04 16.74 -40.01
C PRO A 429 10.98 17.05 -41.08
N VAL A 430 10.04 17.94 -40.75
CA VAL A 430 8.98 18.37 -41.68
C VAL A 430 9.54 19.43 -42.65
N PRO A 431 9.56 19.20 -43.98
CA PRO A 431 10.01 20.20 -44.92
C PRO A 431 8.97 21.32 -45.11
N ILE A 432 9.45 22.54 -45.32
CA ILE A 432 8.68 23.81 -45.25
C ILE A 432 7.56 23.92 -46.31
N ASN A 433 7.52 23.03 -47.31
CA ASN A 433 6.63 23.14 -48.48
C ASN A 433 5.25 22.45 -48.32
N LEU A 434 4.90 21.86 -47.17
CA LEU A 434 3.64 21.11 -46.94
C LEU A 434 2.36 21.98 -46.81
N ALA A 435 2.31 23.16 -47.46
CA ALA A 435 1.33 24.21 -47.16
C ALA A 435 -0.17 23.88 -47.40
N ARG A 436 -0.51 22.75 -48.03
CA ARG A 436 -1.90 22.28 -48.28
C ARG A 436 -2.10 20.76 -48.18
N GLU A 437 -1.32 20.07 -47.34
CA GLU A 437 -1.58 18.67 -47.01
C GLU A 437 -2.25 18.52 -45.65
N SER A 438 -3.15 17.54 -45.51
CA SER A 438 -3.82 17.20 -44.24
C SER A 438 -3.57 15.75 -43.86
N GLU A 439 -3.54 15.49 -42.55
CA GLU A 439 -3.32 14.16 -41.98
C GLU A 439 -4.65 13.39 -41.87
N VAL A 440 -4.75 12.21 -42.47
CA VAL A 440 -5.92 11.33 -42.40
C VAL A 440 -5.55 10.05 -41.65
N ARG A 441 -6.31 9.75 -40.59
CA ARG A 441 -6.14 8.54 -39.77
C ARG A 441 -7.20 7.51 -40.14
N VAL A 442 -6.76 6.40 -40.72
CA VAL A 442 -7.59 5.27 -41.12
C VAL A 442 -7.40 4.13 -40.10
N ARG A 443 -8.45 3.77 -39.36
CA ARG A 443 -8.44 2.56 -38.52
C ARG A 443 -8.40 1.33 -39.42
N LEU A 444 -7.47 0.41 -39.17
CA LEU A 444 -7.42 -0.85 -39.92
C LEU A 444 -8.46 -1.82 -39.37
N LEU A 445 -9.06 -2.62 -40.27
CA LEU A 445 -9.91 -3.73 -39.90
C LEU A 445 -9.05 -5.00 -39.84
N ASN A 446 -9.17 -5.76 -38.74
CA ASN A 446 -8.41 -6.98 -38.50
C ASN A 446 -8.99 -8.19 -39.26
N ASP A 447 -9.36 -7.99 -40.52
CA ASP A 447 -9.97 -8.98 -41.42
C ASP A 447 -9.01 -10.10 -41.84
N TRP A 448 -7.71 -9.87 -41.67
CA TRP A 448 -6.63 -10.78 -42.04
C TRP A 448 -5.65 -10.91 -40.87
N PRO A 449 -5.08 -12.10 -40.62
CA PRO A 449 -4.07 -12.29 -39.61
C PRO A 449 -2.84 -11.42 -39.94
N ALA A 450 -2.49 -10.55 -38.99
CA ALA A 450 -1.26 -9.76 -39.04
C ALA A 450 -0.18 -10.55 -38.29
N PRO A 451 0.84 -11.11 -38.97
CA PRO A 451 1.79 -11.99 -38.32
C PRO A 451 2.75 -11.20 -37.41
N PRO A 452 3.11 -11.74 -36.24
CA PRO A 452 4.08 -11.12 -35.32
C PRO A 452 5.43 -10.81 -35.98
N GLU A 453 5.91 -11.72 -36.82
CA GLU A 453 7.18 -11.63 -37.55
C GLU A 453 7.25 -10.44 -38.53
N GLU A 454 6.12 -10.00 -39.09
CA GLU A 454 6.02 -8.77 -39.89
C GLU A 454 5.66 -7.54 -39.02
N PHE A 455 5.89 -7.60 -37.70
CA PHE A 455 5.49 -6.60 -36.69
C PHE A 455 4.00 -6.19 -36.81
N CYS A 456 3.13 -7.14 -37.16
CA CYS A 456 1.72 -6.88 -37.49
C CYS A 456 1.52 -5.77 -38.55
N TYR A 457 2.47 -5.62 -39.48
CA TYR A 457 2.59 -4.57 -40.49
C TYR A 457 2.91 -3.16 -39.97
N VAL A 458 3.20 -2.96 -38.67
CA VAL A 458 3.61 -1.66 -38.12
C VAL A 458 4.93 -1.19 -38.74
N GLY A 459 5.07 0.11 -38.98
CA GLY A 459 6.20 0.70 -39.71
C GLY A 459 6.15 0.50 -41.23
N SER A 460 5.28 -0.37 -41.76
CA SER A 460 5.19 -0.64 -43.19
C SER A 460 4.55 0.52 -43.96
N SER A 461 5.17 0.91 -45.08
CA SER A 461 4.56 1.82 -46.05
C SER A 461 3.42 1.14 -46.82
N ALA A 462 2.37 1.89 -47.10
CA ALA A 462 1.22 1.45 -47.87
C ALA A 462 0.73 2.55 -48.82
N ARG A 463 -0.12 2.16 -49.79
CA ARG A 463 -0.90 3.07 -50.63
C ARG A 463 -2.38 2.92 -50.30
N VAL A 464 -3.05 4.05 -50.09
CA VAL A 464 -4.51 4.07 -49.86
C VAL A 464 -5.25 4.45 -51.14
N VAL A 465 -6.33 3.73 -51.41
CA VAL A 465 -7.39 4.17 -52.31
C VAL A 465 -8.67 4.22 -51.50
N PHE A 466 -9.23 5.42 -51.36
CA PHE A 466 -10.52 5.62 -50.71
C PHE A 466 -11.66 5.22 -51.66
N GLY A 467 -12.83 4.97 -51.11
CA GLY A 467 -14.06 4.76 -51.87
C GLY A 467 -15.21 5.53 -51.22
N SER A 468 -16.02 6.15 -52.08
CA SER A 468 -17.38 6.61 -51.78
C SER A 468 -18.28 5.44 -51.38
#